data_AF-D5MBW4-F1
#
_entry.id   AF-D5MBW4-F1
#
_cell.length_a   1.000
_cell.length_b   1.000
_cell.length_c   1.000
_cell.angle_alpha   90.00
_cell.angle_beta   90.00
_cell.angle_gamma   90.00
#
_symmetry.space_group_name_H-M   'P 1'
#
loop_
_entity.id
_entity.type
_entity.pdbx_description
1 polymer ?
#
loop_
_entity_poly.entity_id
_entity_poly.type
_entity_poly.pdbx_seq_one_letter_code
_entity_poly.pdbx_strand_id
1 'polypeptide(L)' 'PTVPSNCNGSKFDARKYPQLQSKLKKSWPDVESGNDTKFWEGEWNK' A
#
# COMPACT_ATOMS: atom_id res chain seq x y z
N PRO A 1 9.65 21.90 0.82
CA PRO A 1 9.90 20.69 1.64
C PRO A 1 9.94 19.45 0.74
N THR A 2 11.06 18.73 0.72
CA THR A 2 11.18 17.46 -0.02
C THR A 2 10.77 16.35 0.93
N VAL A 3 9.68 15.66 0.61
CA VAL A 3 9.30 14.45 1.36
C VAL A 3 10.21 13.32 0.87
N PRO A 4 10.92 12.61 1.77
CA PRO A 4 11.73 11.48 1.36
C PRO A 4 10.83 10.42 0.73
N SER A 5 11.25 9.93 -0.44
CA SER A 5 10.53 8.95 -1.23
C SER A 5 11.49 7.91 -1.81
N ASN A 6 11.03 6.68 -2.03
CA ASN A 6 11.75 5.53 -2.58
C ASN A 6 12.94 5.12 -1.71
N CYS A 7 12.75 5.16 -0.39
CA CYS A 7 13.76 4.73 0.57
C CYS A 7 14.10 3.24 0.40
N ASN A 8 15.36 2.88 0.64
CA ASN A 8 15.78 1.48 0.58
C ASN A 8 15.21 0.71 1.78
N GLY A 9 14.25 -0.18 1.54
CA GLY A 9 13.51 -0.89 2.58
C GLY A 9 12.92 -2.21 2.11
N SER A 10 12.21 -2.90 3.00
CA SER A 10 11.49 -4.14 2.65
C SER A 10 10.38 -3.82 1.66
N LYS A 11 10.28 -4.60 0.57
CA LYS A 11 9.16 -4.48 -0.38
C LYS A 11 7.85 -4.92 0.27
N PHE A 12 6.75 -4.33 -0.21
CA PHE A 12 5.40 -4.66 0.24
C PHE A 12 5.08 -6.15 -0.01
N ASP A 13 4.46 -6.81 0.97
CA ASP A 13 3.92 -8.16 0.82
C ASP A 13 2.59 -8.28 1.58
N ALA A 14 1.49 -8.30 0.84
CA ALA A 14 0.14 -8.40 1.40
C ALA A 14 -0.08 -9.67 2.24
N ARG A 15 0.69 -10.74 2.00
CA ARG A 15 0.56 -12.01 2.74
C ARG A 15 1.07 -11.92 4.18
N LYS A 16 1.89 -10.91 4.50
CA LYS A 16 2.38 -10.70 5.87
C LYS A 16 1.30 -10.16 6.82
N TYR A 17 0.23 -9.57 6.29
CA TYR A 17 -0.79 -8.90 7.08
C TYR A 17 -2.22 -9.27 6.68
N PRO A 18 -2.60 -10.56 6.66
CA PRO A 18 -3.93 -11.00 6.23
C PRO A 18 -5.07 -10.34 7.04
N GLN A 19 -4.85 -10.09 8.33
CA GLN A 19 -5.80 -9.42 9.22
C GLN A 19 -6.02 -7.93 8.93
N LEU A 20 -5.07 -7.27 8.25
CA LEU A 20 -5.18 -5.85 7.90
C LEU A 20 -5.88 -5.64 6.57
N GLN A 21 -5.85 -6.62 5.65
CA GLN A 21 -6.45 -6.48 4.32
C GLN A 21 -7.93 -6.08 4.38
N SER A 22 -8.72 -6.70 5.27
CA SER A 22 -10.14 -6.38 5.42
C SER A 22 -10.40 -4.96 5.94
N LYS A 23 -9.47 -4.41 6.74
CA LYS A 23 -9.54 -3.03 7.23
C LYS A 23 -9.09 -2.05 6.15
N LEU A 24 -8.00 -2.36 5.46
CA LEU A 24 -7.47 -1.54 4.36
C LEU A 24 -8.46 -1.41 3.21
N LYS A 25 -9.15 -2.48 2.83
CA LYS A 25 -10.20 -2.40 1.80
C LYS A 25 -11.34 -1.43 2.13
N LYS A 26 -11.65 -1.25 3.42
CA LYS A 26 -12.72 -0.34 3.86
C LYS A 26 -12.24 1.10 4.00
N SER A 27 -11.07 1.28 4.60
CA SER A 27 -10.55 2.59 4.98
C SER A 27 -9.62 3.21 3.94
N TRP A 28 -9.05 2.40 3.05
CA TRP A 28 -8.04 2.82 2.09
C TRP A 28 -8.13 2.07 0.74
N PRO A 29 -9.28 2.15 0.04
CA PRO A 29 -9.44 1.55 -1.29
C PRO A 29 -8.76 2.39 -2.37
N ASP A 30 -8.42 1.76 -3.49
CA ASP A 30 -8.07 2.44 -4.73
C ASP A 30 -9.36 2.95 -5.42
N VAL A 31 -9.49 4.27 -5.49
CA VAL A 31 -10.66 4.95 -6.07
C VAL A 31 -10.52 5.21 -7.57
N GLU A 32 -9.33 5.04 -8.14
CA GLU A 32 -9.06 5.35 -9.55
C GLU A 32 -9.14 4.10 -10.43
N SER A 33 -8.40 3.04 -10.09
CA SER A 33 -8.32 1.83 -10.91
C SER A 33 -9.05 0.62 -10.32
N GLY A 34 -9.47 0.70 -9.06
CA GLY A 34 -10.12 -0.38 -8.32
C GLY A 34 -9.17 -1.52 -7.94
N ASN A 35 -7.85 -1.32 -8.01
CA ASN A 35 -6.84 -2.30 -7.63
C ASN A 35 -6.12 -1.89 -6.34
N ASP A 36 -6.78 -2.13 -5.21
CA ASP A 36 -6.29 -1.79 -3.88
C ASP A 36 -4.87 -2.30 -3.60
N THR A 37 -4.56 -3.53 -4.01
CA THR A 37 -3.26 -4.15 -3.71
C THR A 37 -2.11 -3.42 -4.40
N LYS A 38 -2.30 -3.04 -5.67
CA LYS A 38 -1.30 -2.31 -6.44
C LYS A 38 -1.12 -0.90 -5.90
N PHE A 39 -2.21 -0.28 -5.44
CA PHE A 39 -2.17 1.02 -4.77
C PHE A 39 -1.36 0.97 -3.46
N TRP A 40 -1.64 0.02 -2.57
CA TRP A 40 -0.90 -0.13 -1.31
C TRP A 40 0.58 -0.43 -1.55
N GLU A 41 0.89 -1.24 -2.56
CA GLU A 41 2.27 -1.53 -2.97
C GLU A 41 2.99 -0.27 -3.45
N GLY A 42 2.32 0.57 -4.25
CA GLY A 42 2.87 1.83 -4.73
C GLY A 42 3.16 2.79 -3.59
N GLU A 43 2.20 3.00 -2.68
CA GLU A 43 2.36 3.90 -1.54
C GLU A 43 3.40 3.40 -0.52
N TRP A 44 3.56 2.09 -0.37
CA TRP A 44 4.60 1.53 0.49
C TRP A 44 6.01 1.65 -0.09
N ASN A 45 6.14 1.47 -1.41
CA ASN A 45 7.44 1.50 -2.09
C ASN A 45 7.88 2.91 -2.49
N LYS A 46 6.96 3.87 -2.45
CA LYS A 46 7.21 5.30 -2.66
C LYS A 46 7.84 5.94 -1.45
#